data_AF-A0A7Y7AFY3-F1
#
_entry.id   AF-A0A7Y7AFY3-F1
#
_cell.length_a   1.000
_cell.length_b   1.000
_cell.length_c   1.000
_cell.angle_alpha   90.00
_cell.angle_beta   90.00
_cell.angle_gamma   90.00
#
_symmetry.space_group_name_H-M   'P 1'
#
loop_
_entity.id
_entity.type
_entity.pdbx_description
1 polymer ?
#
loop_
_entity_poly.entity_id
_entity_poly.type
_entity_poly.pdbx_seq_one_letter_code
_entity_poly.pdbx_strand_id
1 'polypeptide(L)'
;MKALYALIAFLFLALFSQGQVEETPPAPETSTEKEIDTMRMKFGKTQVLVISEEGEESDVQVTVDGEIVDIEEEPRKSKKSEAHWAGLDFGFNVLLDENRENTFADNPYWKNDAAKSQVWNLNILEHKFNFGTPYVGLTTGLGFNWTSVAFKNNYIVQSTADSVFAVTDTVNIYSKNKLKASYLTVPLMLEFNTSANEDKSFYLAAGVVGGVRLTSKTKRQGEFEGKEFKEKVKGSYNLNAFKLDAAARLGYGNWGVFANYSLLPLFDQGKTVDLYPLTFGLSLNF
;
A
#
# COMPACT_ATOMS: atom_id res chain seq x y z
N MET A 1 27.81 12.33 -32.12
CA MET A 1 27.51 12.21 -33.56
C MET A 1 27.51 10.71 -33.89
N LYS A 2 26.44 9.99 -34.16
CA LYS A 2 25.16 10.33 -34.77
C LYS A 2 24.10 9.35 -34.23
N ALA A 3 23.12 9.87 -33.51
CA ALA A 3 21.77 9.35 -33.59
C ALA A 3 21.21 9.90 -34.92
N LEU A 4 21.17 9.10 -35.99
CA LEU A 4 20.48 9.48 -37.26
C LEU A 4 20.35 8.34 -38.29
N TYR A 5 20.26 7.08 -37.86
CA TYR A 5 19.80 5.97 -38.70
C TYR A 5 18.79 5.17 -37.86
N ALA A 6 17.70 5.79 -37.42
CA ALA A 6 16.57 6.12 -38.27
C ALA A 6 16.02 4.83 -38.93
N LEU A 7 15.00 4.19 -38.35
CA LEU A 7 13.62 4.68 -38.43
C LEU A 7 13.09 4.71 -39.88
N ILE A 8 13.68 3.92 -40.78
CA ILE A 8 13.23 3.65 -42.16
C ILE A 8 13.08 2.14 -42.40
N ALA A 9 12.33 1.47 -41.54
CA ALA A 9 11.78 0.13 -41.85
C ALA A 9 10.35 -0.03 -41.33
N PHE A 10 9.68 1.09 -41.01
CA PHE A 10 8.34 1.13 -40.44
C PHE A 10 7.32 1.89 -41.32
N LEU A 11 7.62 2.13 -42.60
CA LEU A 11 6.73 2.97 -43.42
C LEU A 11 6.79 2.65 -44.92
N PHE A 12 6.36 1.46 -45.34
CA PHE A 12 5.96 1.05 -46.71
C PHE A 12 5.50 -0.43 -46.60
N LEU A 13 4.28 -0.90 -46.82
CA LEU A 13 3.02 -0.38 -47.36
C LEU A 13 1.88 -0.89 -46.47
N ALA A 14 1.07 0.03 -45.92
CA ALA A 14 -0.36 -0.22 -45.78
C ALA A 14 -1.04 0.52 -46.94
N LEU A 15 -1.69 -0.21 -47.84
CA LEU A 15 -2.69 0.35 -48.75
C LEU A 15 -3.75 -0.72 -48.98
N PHE A 16 -4.93 -0.41 -48.46
CA PHE A 16 -6.20 -1.10 -48.65
C PHE A 16 -6.68 -1.03 -50.10
N SER A 17 -7.54 -1.99 -50.45
CA SER A 17 -8.61 -1.94 -51.46
C SER A 17 -8.23 -2.28 -52.91
N GLN A 18 -8.62 -3.47 -53.37
CA GLN A 18 -9.88 -3.67 -54.10
C GLN A 18 -10.19 -5.17 -54.19
N GLY A 19 -11.47 -5.53 -54.11
CA GLY A 19 -11.93 -6.92 -54.10
C GLY A 19 -12.13 -7.51 -55.49
N GLN A 20 -12.27 -8.84 -55.52
CA GLN A 20 -13.24 -9.55 -56.35
C GLN A 20 -13.74 -10.77 -55.58
N VAL A 21 -15.06 -10.96 -55.62
CA VAL A 21 -15.75 -12.18 -55.19
C VAL A 21 -15.84 -13.08 -56.41
N GLU A 22 -15.40 -14.34 -56.27
CA GLU A 22 -15.80 -15.41 -57.17
C GLU A 22 -16.03 -16.68 -56.31
N GLU A 23 -17.30 -17.09 -56.21
CA GLU A 23 -17.71 -18.33 -55.56
C GLU A 23 -17.54 -19.50 -56.52
N THR A 24 -16.99 -20.62 -56.05
CA THR A 24 -17.15 -21.95 -56.67
C THR A 24 -17.15 -23.06 -55.59
N PRO A 25 -17.82 -24.20 -55.84
CA PRO A 25 -18.55 -25.01 -54.84
C PRO A 25 -17.69 -26.01 -54.03
N PRO A 26 -18.23 -26.59 -52.93
CA PRO A 26 -17.43 -27.37 -51.97
C PRO A 26 -17.35 -28.88 -52.27
N ALA A 27 -16.33 -29.49 -51.63
CA ALA A 27 -16.05 -30.91 -51.33
C ALA A 27 -14.97 -31.61 -52.20
N PRO A 28 -14.08 -32.49 -51.63
CA PRO A 28 -14.25 -33.27 -50.40
C PRO A 28 -13.11 -33.13 -49.34
N GLU A 29 -13.43 -33.59 -48.12
CA GLU A 29 -12.55 -33.64 -46.94
C GLU A 29 -11.23 -34.38 -47.21
N THR A 30 -10.11 -33.70 -46.99
CA THR A 30 -8.75 -34.28 -47.04
C THR A 30 -8.00 -33.84 -45.79
N SER A 31 -7.28 -34.79 -45.19
CA SER A 31 -6.49 -34.71 -43.96
C SER A 31 -5.84 -33.36 -43.66
N THR A 32 -6.03 -32.84 -42.45
CA THR A 32 -5.36 -31.65 -41.90
C THR A 32 -3.85 -31.92 -41.80
N GLU A 33 -3.12 -31.63 -42.87
CA GLU A 33 -1.67 -31.47 -42.83
C GLU A 33 -1.42 -30.05 -42.32
N LYS A 34 -0.82 -29.93 -41.13
CA LYS A 34 -0.50 -28.62 -40.53
C LYS A 34 0.42 -27.86 -41.48
N GLU A 35 0.03 -26.67 -41.89
CA GLU A 35 0.88 -25.78 -42.70
C GLU A 35 2.01 -25.27 -41.80
N ILE A 36 3.21 -25.82 -41.98
CA ILE A 36 4.41 -25.39 -41.25
C ILE A 36 5.11 -24.35 -42.12
N ASP A 37 5.01 -23.09 -41.74
CA ASP A 37 5.73 -22.01 -42.42
C ASP A 37 7.15 -21.91 -41.84
N THR A 38 8.16 -22.14 -42.70
CA THR A 38 9.57 -22.17 -42.29
C THR A 38 10.35 -21.05 -42.98
N MET A 39 10.83 -20.07 -42.22
CA MET A 39 11.72 -19.03 -42.73
C MET A 39 13.18 -19.41 -42.46
N ARG A 40 14.00 -19.45 -43.51
CA ARG A 40 15.44 -19.70 -43.40
C ARG A 40 16.25 -18.48 -43.78
N MET A 41 17.11 -18.03 -42.88
CA MET A 41 18.10 -16.98 -43.14
C MET A 41 19.52 -17.49 -42.94
N LYS A 42 20.43 -17.15 -43.85
CA LYS A 42 21.84 -17.54 -43.77
C LYS A 42 22.73 -16.31 -43.67
N PHE A 43 23.56 -16.26 -42.64
CA PHE A 43 24.54 -15.20 -42.40
C PHE A 43 25.94 -15.82 -42.24
N GLY A 44 26.71 -15.85 -43.32
CA GLY A 44 28.04 -16.48 -43.31
C GLY A 44 27.98 -17.99 -43.04
N LYS A 45 28.59 -18.43 -41.93
CA LYS A 45 28.53 -19.84 -41.46
C LYS A 45 27.32 -20.14 -40.57
N THR A 46 26.56 -19.12 -40.17
CA THR A 46 25.42 -19.25 -39.27
C THR A 46 24.13 -19.41 -40.07
N GLN A 47 23.27 -20.33 -39.63
CA GLN A 47 21.94 -20.55 -40.21
C GLN A 47 20.88 -20.38 -39.13
N VAL A 48 19.89 -19.53 -39.42
CA VAL A 48 18.75 -19.28 -38.53
C VAL A 48 17.50 -19.88 -39.19
N LEU A 49 16.77 -20.71 -38.44
CA LEU A 49 15.53 -21.34 -38.86
C LEU A 49 14.41 -20.87 -37.93
N VAL A 50 13.40 -20.22 -38.48
CA VAL A 50 12.21 -19.81 -37.74
C VAL A 50 11.07 -20.70 -38.21
N ILE A 51 10.51 -21.49 -37.29
CA ILE A 51 9.36 -22.36 -37.56
C ILE A 51 8.18 -21.73 -36.85
N SER A 52 7.17 -21.35 -37.61
CA SER A 52 5.90 -20.85 -37.08
C SER A 52 4.82 -21.92 -37.27
N GLU A 53 4.25 -22.37 -36.16
CA GLU A 53 3.09 -23.28 -36.15
C GLU A 53 1.87 -22.49 -35.68
N GLU A 54 0.78 -22.53 -36.44
CA GLU A 54 -0.40 -21.70 -36.18
C GLU A 54 -1.12 -22.18 -34.90
N GLY A 55 -0.89 -21.48 -33.78
CA GLY A 55 -1.56 -21.72 -32.49
C GLY A 55 -0.64 -21.98 -31.28
N GLU A 56 0.68 -22.12 -31.48
CA GLU A 56 1.67 -22.23 -30.40
C GLU A 56 2.78 -21.16 -30.53
N GLU A 57 3.50 -20.86 -29.44
CA GLU A 57 4.61 -19.91 -29.45
C GLU A 57 5.66 -20.35 -30.50
N SER A 58 6.09 -19.41 -31.35
CA SER A 58 7.06 -19.69 -32.42
C SER A 58 8.41 -20.08 -31.83
N ASP A 59 8.85 -21.31 -32.09
CA ASP A 59 10.11 -21.85 -31.59
C ASP A 59 11.27 -21.40 -32.51
N VAL A 60 12.26 -20.69 -31.94
CA VAL A 60 13.38 -20.12 -32.70
C VAL A 60 14.62 -20.98 -32.47
N GLN A 61 14.95 -21.82 -33.45
CA GLN A 61 16.16 -22.65 -33.41
C GLN A 61 17.30 -21.98 -34.18
N VAL A 62 18.43 -21.79 -33.50
CA VAL A 62 19.64 -21.21 -34.11
C VAL A 62 20.69 -22.31 -34.27
N THR A 63 21.16 -22.52 -35.51
CA THR A 63 22.22 -23.49 -35.81
C THR A 63 23.53 -22.76 -36.10
N VAL A 64 24.58 -23.08 -35.34
CA VAL A 64 25.95 -22.55 -35.55
C VAL A 64 26.87 -23.75 -35.80
N ASP A 65 27.55 -23.78 -36.95
CA ASP A 65 28.50 -24.84 -37.34
C ASP A 65 27.94 -26.29 -37.27
N GLY A 66 26.62 -26.45 -37.45
CA GLY A 66 25.95 -27.76 -37.51
C GLY A 66 25.43 -28.28 -36.17
N GLU A 67 25.63 -27.53 -35.08
CA GLU A 67 25.06 -27.81 -33.76
C GLU A 67 23.78 -26.97 -33.56
N ILE A 68 22.70 -27.63 -33.11
CA ILE A 68 21.46 -26.97 -32.72
C ILE A 68 21.69 -26.37 -31.34
N VAL A 69 21.59 -25.04 -31.24
CA VAL A 69 21.62 -24.33 -29.95
C VAL A 69 20.17 -24.01 -29.62
N ASP A 70 19.59 -24.79 -28.70
CA ASP A 70 18.29 -24.50 -28.12
C ASP A 70 18.43 -23.24 -27.24
N ILE A 71 17.81 -22.15 -27.68
CA ILE A 71 17.66 -20.96 -26.84
C ILE A 71 16.40 -21.21 -26.01
N GLU A 72 16.55 -21.77 -24.81
CA GLU A 72 15.45 -21.80 -23.85
C GLU A 72 15.01 -20.35 -23.59
N GLU A 73 13.87 -19.94 -24.16
CA GLU A 73 13.20 -18.72 -23.75
C GLU A 73 12.76 -18.91 -22.29
N GLU A 74 13.51 -18.32 -21.35
CA GLU A 74 13.06 -18.22 -19.97
C GLU A 74 11.63 -17.64 -19.98
N PRO A 75 10.62 -18.32 -19.39
CA PRO A 75 9.25 -17.83 -19.40
C PRO A 75 9.25 -16.44 -18.81
N ARG A 76 8.75 -15.45 -19.57
CA ARG A 76 8.70 -14.05 -19.15
C ARG A 76 8.04 -13.98 -17.77
N LYS A 77 8.84 -13.89 -16.70
CA LYS A 77 8.35 -13.70 -15.34
C LYS A 77 7.41 -12.50 -15.40
N SER A 78 6.11 -12.74 -15.25
CA SER A 78 5.15 -11.67 -15.09
C SER A 78 5.69 -10.81 -13.94
N LYS A 79 6.08 -9.56 -14.21
CA LYS A 79 6.55 -8.66 -13.17
C LYS A 79 5.41 -8.52 -12.18
N LYS A 80 5.52 -9.22 -11.04
CA LYS A 80 4.55 -9.09 -9.97
C LYS A 80 4.65 -7.64 -9.53
N SER A 81 3.58 -6.88 -9.69
CA SER A 81 3.50 -5.57 -9.07
C SER A 81 3.55 -5.80 -7.57
N GLU A 82 4.60 -5.30 -6.94
CA GLU A 82 4.72 -5.20 -5.50
C GLU A 82 3.73 -4.14 -4.99
N ALA A 83 3.33 -4.23 -3.73
CA ALA A 83 2.33 -3.38 -3.12
C ALA A 83 3.01 -2.18 -2.45
N HIS A 84 2.25 -1.16 -2.08
CA HIS A 84 2.78 -0.01 -1.37
C HIS A 84 2.27 0.00 0.08
N TRP A 85 2.51 -1.09 0.82
CA TRP A 85 2.14 -1.23 2.23
C TRP A 85 3.34 -1.49 3.14
N ALA A 86 4.22 -2.44 2.81
CA ALA A 86 5.39 -2.77 3.59
C ALA A 86 6.33 -1.57 3.66
N GLY A 87 6.83 -1.29 4.87
CA GLY A 87 7.56 -0.06 5.12
C GLY A 87 7.42 0.51 6.53
N LEU A 88 7.85 1.76 6.66
CA LEU A 88 7.81 2.55 7.88
C LEU A 88 6.98 3.82 7.65
N ASP A 89 5.97 4.03 8.49
CA ASP A 89 5.19 5.26 8.51
C ASP A 89 5.49 6.09 9.75
N PHE A 90 5.54 7.40 9.59
CA PHE A 90 5.58 8.34 10.69
C PHE A 90 4.59 9.48 10.47
N GLY A 91 3.84 9.82 11.52
CA GLY A 91 2.84 10.87 11.43
C GLY A 91 2.37 11.41 12.76
N PHE A 92 1.30 12.19 12.68
CA PHE A 92 0.64 12.82 13.81
C PHE A 92 -0.82 12.43 13.86
N ASN A 93 -1.44 12.55 15.04
CA ASN A 93 -2.87 12.34 15.19
C ASN A 93 -3.56 13.53 15.86
N VAL A 94 -4.80 13.75 15.44
CA VAL A 94 -5.73 14.77 15.93
C VAL A 94 -7.00 14.04 16.34
N LEU A 95 -7.52 14.31 17.54
CA LEU A 95 -8.80 13.74 17.97
C LEU A 95 -9.94 14.57 17.42
N LEU A 96 -10.97 13.91 16.90
CA LEU A 96 -12.20 14.54 16.45
C LEU A 96 -13.37 14.01 17.28
N ASP A 97 -14.41 14.81 17.46
CA ASP A 97 -15.67 14.37 18.05
C ASP A 97 -16.59 13.69 17.01
N GLU A 98 -17.81 13.34 17.43
CA GLU A 98 -18.86 12.75 16.58
C GLU A 98 -19.25 13.62 15.37
N ASN A 99 -19.12 14.95 15.49
CA ASN A 99 -19.40 15.92 14.44
C ASN A 99 -18.19 16.19 13.54
N ARG A 100 -17.08 15.47 13.76
CA ARG A 100 -15.78 15.61 13.08
C ARG A 100 -15.08 16.93 13.36
N GLU A 101 -15.33 17.53 14.51
CA GLU A 101 -14.68 18.77 14.95
C GLU A 101 -13.57 18.50 15.99
N ASN A 102 -12.59 19.41 16.07
CA ASN A 102 -11.52 19.39 17.09
C ASN A 102 -11.73 20.49 18.16
N THR A 103 -12.95 21.01 18.30
CA THR A 103 -13.24 22.14 19.19
C THR A 103 -13.39 21.68 20.64
N PHE A 104 -14.12 20.58 20.85
CA PHE A 104 -14.42 19.97 22.16
C PHE A 104 -14.94 20.99 23.19
N ALA A 105 -15.92 21.82 22.81
CA ALA A 105 -16.41 22.93 23.64
C ALA A 105 -16.84 22.49 25.06
N ASP A 106 -17.60 21.40 25.15
CA ASP A 106 -18.10 20.87 26.42
C ASP A 106 -17.08 19.98 27.16
N ASN A 107 -16.07 19.47 26.44
CA ASN A 107 -15.09 18.53 26.96
C ASN A 107 -13.65 18.92 26.55
N PRO A 108 -13.16 20.11 26.94
CA PRO A 108 -11.92 20.70 26.39
C PRO A 108 -10.66 19.88 26.69
N TYR A 109 -10.72 18.98 27.67
CA TYR A 109 -9.65 18.06 28.02
C TYR A 109 -9.37 16.99 26.96
N TRP A 110 -10.32 16.72 26.05
CA TRP A 110 -10.11 15.82 24.91
C TRP A 110 -9.37 16.46 23.75
N LYS A 111 -9.20 17.79 23.76
CA LYS A 111 -8.39 18.48 22.76
C LYS A 111 -6.92 18.15 22.93
N ASN A 112 -6.42 17.26 22.06
CA ASN A 112 -5.05 16.79 22.12
C ASN A 112 -4.04 17.81 21.57
N ASP A 113 -2.78 17.69 21.99
CA ASP A 113 -1.63 18.40 21.43
C ASP A 113 -1.16 17.63 20.19
N ALA A 114 -1.68 18.01 19.02
CA ALA A 114 -1.41 17.35 17.75
C ALA A 114 0.11 17.23 17.44
N ALA A 115 0.89 18.28 17.70
CA ALA A 115 2.34 18.28 17.44
C ALA A 115 3.11 17.29 18.32
N LYS A 116 2.58 16.94 19.50
CA LYS A 116 3.15 15.93 20.40
C LYS A 116 2.47 14.57 20.28
N SER A 117 1.38 14.47 19.52
CA SER A 117 0.60 13.25 19.32
C SER A 117 1.10 12.54 18.08
N GLN A 118 1.94 11.53 18.27
CA GLN A 118 2.72 10.90 17.21
C GLN A 118 2.22 9.48 16.93
N VAL A 119 2.35 9.05 15.69
CA VAL A 119 2.04 7.69 15.23
C VAL A 119 3.24 7.15 14.46
N TRP A 120 3.54 5.88 14.70
CA TRP A 120 4.52 5.10 13.96
C TRP A 120 3.85 3.81 13.48
N ASN A 121 4.01 3.44 12.21
CA ASN A 121 3.65 2.10 11.74
C ASN A 121 4.89 1.40 11.22
N LEU A 122 5.05 0.12 11.57
CA LEU A 122 5.99 -0.78 10.92
C LEU A 122 5.18 -1.87 10.22
N ASN A 123 5.12 -1.79 8.90
CA ASN A 123 4.40 -2.71 8.05
C ASN A 123 5.39 -3.74 7.54
N ILE A 124 5.23 -4.98 7.98
CA ILE A 124 6.26 -6.03 7.83
C ILE A 124 5.97 -7.02 6.70
N LEU A 125 4.71 -7.11 6.29
CA LEU A 125 4.27 -8.04 5.26
C LEU A 125 3.23 -7.35 4.40
N GLU A 126 3.27 -7.64 3.12
CA GLU A 126 2.28 -7.21 2.16
C GLU A 126 2.02 -8.29 1.12
N HIS A 127 0.84 -8.22 0.51
CA HIS A 127 0.48 -9.03 -0.63
C HIS A 127 -0.54 -8.30 -1.48
N LYS A 128 -0.33 -8.28 -2.80
CA LYS A 128 -1.23 -7.64 -3.76
C LYS A 128 -1.87 -8.66 -4.69
N PHE A 129 -3.20 -8.71 -4.67
CA PHE A 129 -4.01 -9.49 -5.60
C PHE A 129 -4.36 -8.63 -6.81
N ASN A 130 -3.65 -8.83 -7.92
CA ASN A 130 -3.86 -8.07 -9.16
C ASN A 130 -5.16 -8.49 -9.87
N PHE A 131 -5.91 -7.53 -10.42
CA PHE A 131 -7.15 -7.77 -11.17
C PHE A 131 -6.88 -7.94 -12.66
N GLY A 132 -6.11 -8.96 -13.04
CA GLY A 132 -5.72 -9.23 -14.43
C GLY A 132 -4.78 -8.21 -15.06
N THR A 133 -4.48 -7.10 -14.38
CA THR A 133 -3.49 -6.09 -14.78
C THR A 133 -2.58 -5.77 -13.60
N PRO A 134 -1.31 -5.39 -13.83
CA PRO A 134 -0.41 -4.98 -12.74
C PRO A 134 -0.79 -3.62 -12.13
N TYR A 135 -1.62 -2.83 -12.81
CA TYR A 135 -1.96 -1.46 -12.43
C TYR A 135 -2.99 -1.39 -11.30
N VAL A 136 -3.89 -2.36 -11.21
CA VAL A 136 -4.96 -2.35 -10.21
C VAL A 136 -4.99 -3.66 -9.46
N GLY A 137 -5.00 -3.59 -8.13
CA GLY A 137 -5.10 -4.76 -7.29
C GLY A 137 -5.59 -4.47 -5.89
N LEU A 138 -5.90 -5.54 -5.17
CA LEU A 138 -6.28 -5.51 -3.76
C LEU A 138 -5.06 -5.83 -2.91
N THR A 139 -4.61 -4.85 -2.13
CA THR A 139 -3.46 -4.95 -1.23
C THR A 139 -3.92 -5.33 0.17
N THR A 140 -3.28 -6.35 0.74
CA THR A 140 -3.40 -6.77 2.14
C THR A 140 -2.01 -6.93 2.76
N GLY A 141 -1.92 -7.19 4.06
CA GLY A 141 -0.63 -7.26 4.74
C GLY A 141 -0.73 -7.41 6.26
N LEU A 142 0.38 -7.14 6.92
CA LEU A 142 0.49 -7.12 8.37
C LEU A 142 1.40 -5.97 8.81
N GLY A 143 1.05 -5.32 9.91
CA GLY A 143 1.85 -4.26 10.49
C GLY A 143 1.64 -4.08 11.98
N PHE A 144 2.47 -3.25 12.58
CA PHE A 144 2.37 -2.80 13.95
C PHE A 144 2.17 -1.30 13.97
N ASN A 145 1.14 -0.84 14.66
CA ASN A 145 0.89 0.57 14.91
C ASN A 145 1.27 0.91 16.35
N TRP A 146 2.09 1.95 16.54
CA TRP A 146 2.31 2.58 17.84
C TRP A 146 1.78 4.00 17.81
N THR A 147 0.67 4.22 18.50
CA THR A 147 0.04 5.53 18.60
C THR A 147 0.29 6.15 19.98
N SER A 148 0.41 7.47 20.00
CA SER A 148 0.55 8.28 21.19
C SER A 148 -0.33 9.51 21.06
N VAL A 149 -1.31 9.65 21.94
CA VAL A 149 -2.11 10.86 22.11
C VAL A 149 -1.52 11.67 23.25
N ALA A 150 -1.10 12.90 22.99
CA ALA A 150 -0.63 13.82 24.02
C ALA A 150 -1.77 14.76 24.41
N PHE A 151 -2.07 14.88 25.69
CA PHE A 151 -3.11 15.80 26.18
C PHE A 151 -2.53 17.20 26.36
N LYS A 152 -3.33 18.22 26.05
CA LYS A 152 -3.00 19.60 26.39
C LYS A 152 -3.21 19.83 27.88
N ASN A 153 -2.45 20.77 28.44
CA ASN A 153 -2.55 21.18 29.84
C ASN A 153 -2.26 20.02 30.82
N ASN A 154 -2.37 20.28 32.14
CA ASN A 154 -2.18 19.27 33.18
C ASN A 154 -3.40 18.33 33.35
N TYR A 155 -4.10 18.00 32.25
CA TYR A 155 -5.26 17.10 32.29
C TYR A 155 -4.83 15.65 32.37
N ILE A 156 -5.05 15.02 33.51
CA ILE A 156 -4.73 13.62 33.76
C ILE A 156 -5.93 12.76 33.41
N VAL A 157 -5.79 11.91 32.39
CA VAL A 157 -6.80 10.88 32.08
C VAL A 157 -6.82 9.83 33.19
N GLN A 158 -8.02 9.62 33.72
CA GLN A 158 -8.37 8.58 34.67
C GLN A 158 -9.48 7.71 34.09
N SER A 159 -9.51 6.45 34.50
CA SER A 159 -10.51 5.49 34.06
C SER A 159 -11.00 4.66 35.23
N THR A 160 -12.31 4.52 35.36
CA THR A 160 -12.96 3.52 36.22
C THR A 160 -13.45 2.36 35.35
N ALA A 161 -14.16 1.39 35.94
CA ALA A 161 -14.81 0.34 35.16
C ALA A 161 -15.83 0.91 34.16
N ASP A 162 -16.49 2.01 34.50
CA ASP A 162 -17.66 2.52 33.77
C ASP A 162 -17.44 3.86 33.07
N SER A 163 -16.35 4.57 33.37
CA SER A 163 -16.10 5.89 32.81
C SER A 163 -14.62 6.17 32.52
N VAL A 164 -14.38 7.05 31.55
CA VAL A 164 -13.10 7.72 31.32
C VAL A 164 -13.32 9.22 31.36
N PHE A 165 -12.51 9.90 32.15
CA PHE A 165 -12.57 11.35 32.31
C PHE A 165 -11.16 11.90 32.52
N ALA A 166 -11.01 13.21 32.41
CA ALA A 166 -9.76 13.86 32.76
C ALA A 166 -9.97 14.83 33.91
N VAL A 167 -9.01 14.86 34.82
CA VAL A 167 -8.96 15.81 35.93
C VAL A 167 -7.75 16.71 35.77
N THR A 168 -7.90 18.00 36.07
CA THR A 168 -6.74 18.90 36.13
C THR A 168 -5.94 18.60 37.39
N ASP A 169 -4.65 18.33 37.23
CA ASP A 169 -3.73 18.31 38.34
C ASP A 169 -3.20 19.73 38.58
N THR A 170 -3.51 20.26 39.76
CA THR A 170 -3.09 21.59 40.22
C THR A 170 -1.77 21.58 40.97
N VAL A 171 -1.23 20.39 41.27
CA VAL A 171 -0.07 20.18 42.13
C VAL A 171 1.18 19.92 41.28
N ASN A 172 1.07 19.07 40.25
CA ASN A 172 2.19 18.70 39.40
C ASN A 172 2.17 19.46 38.06
N ILE A 173 3.33 19.88 37.57
CA ILE A 173 3.49 20.46 36.23
C ILE A 173 4.03 19.38 35.29
N TYR A 174 3.25 19.00 34.28
CA TYR A 174 3.62 17.92 33.36
C TYR A 174 4.26 18.45 32.07
N SER A 175 5.51 18.07 31.82
CA SER A 175 6.17 18.29 30.52
C SER A 175 5.72 17.29 29.45
N LYS A 176 5.30 16.08 29.86
CA LYS A 176 4.72 15.06 28.98
C LYS A 176 3.56 14.38 29.69
N ASN A 177 2.42 14.34 29.03
CA ASN A 177 1.29 13.54 29.44
C ASN A 177 0.67 12.88 28.21
N LYS A 178 0.93 11.58 28.04
CA LYS A 178 0.55 10.85 26.83
C LYS A 178 -0.14 9.54 27.16
N LEU A 179 -1.25 9.26 26.48
CA LEU A 179 -1.84 7.93 26.38
C LEU A 179 -1.23 7.24 25.16
N LYS A 180 -0.69 6.05 25.36
CA LYS A 180 -0.02 5.26 24.31
C LYS A 180 -0.72 3.93 24.14
N ALA A 181 -0.86 3.50 22.91
CA ALA A 181 -1.34 2.17 22.56
C ALA A 181 -0.50 1.59 21.43
N SER A 182 -0.45 0.27 21.36
CA SER A 182 0.09 -0.45 20.21
C SER A 182 -0.91 -1.47 19.71
N TYR A 183 -1.00 -1.60 18.39
CA TYR A 183 -1.91 -2.50 17.71
C TYR A 183 -1.16 -3.38 16.73
N LEU A 184 -1.63 -4.61 16.54
CA LEU A 184 -1.35 -5.40 15.34
C LEU A 184 -2.41 -5.02 14.30
N THR A 185 -1.99 -4.71 13.08
CA THR A 185 -2.87 -4.15 12.04
C THR A 185 -2.82 -4.96 10.75
N VAL A 186 -3.97 -5.07 10.08
CA VAL A 186 -4.15 -5.71 8.78
C VAL A 186 -4.87 -4.75 7.85
N PRO A 187 -4.27 -4.35 6.71
CA PRO A 187 -4.93 -3.54 5.70
C PRO A 187 -5.76 -4.38 4.74
N LEU A 188 -6.75 -3.72 4.16
CA LEU A 188 -7.43 -4.16 2.95
C LEU A 188 -7.69 -2.91 2.09
N MET A 189 -6.91 -2.74 1.03
CA MET A 189 -6.91 -1.52 0.22
C MET A 189 -6.98 -1.84 -1.25
N LEU A 190 -7.78 -1.10 -1.99
CA LEU A 190 -7.71 -1.06 -3.44
C LEU A 190 -6.55 -0.14 -3.85
N GLU A 191 -5.62 -0.65 -4.64
CA GLU A 191 -4.40 0.03 -5.02
C GLU A 191 -4.30 0.20 -6.54
N PHE A 192 -4.07 1.44 -6.96
CA PHE A 192 -3.85 1.86 -8.34
C PHE A 192 -2.39 2.28 -8.50
N ASN A 193 -1.76 1.81 -9.58
CA ASN A 193 -0.36 2.04 -9.90
C ASN A 193 -0.24 2.50 -11.35
N THR A 194 0.62 3.47 -11.63
CA THR A 194 0.87 3.94 -13.00
C THR A 194 1.87 3.08 -13.76
N SER A 195 2.65 2.26 -13.06
CA SER A 195 3.72 1.44 -13.63
C SER A 195 3.74 0.06 -12.97
N ALA A 196 4.20 -0.95 -13.70
CA ALA A 196 4.50 -2.27 -13.14
C ALA A 196 5.84 -2.31 -12.38
N ASN A 197 6.66 -1.26 -12.51
CA ASN A 197 7.90 -1.07 -11.77
C ASN A 197 7.66 -0.09 -10.61
N GLU A 198 7.78 -0.58 -9.37
CA GLU A 198 7.50 0.15 -8.14
C GLU A 198 8.37 1.41 -7.99
N ASP A 199 9.68 1.30 -8.22
CA ASP A 199 10.65 2.41 -8.09
C ASP A 199 10.31 3.65 -8.95
N LYS A 200 9.44 3.48 -9.95
CA LYS A 200 9.01 4.52 -10.88
C LYS A 200 7.48 4.55 -11.03
N SER A 201 6.74 4.10 -10.01
CA SER A 201 5.29 4.10 -10.00
C SER A 201 4.75 5.22 -9.12
N PHE A 202 3.78 5.98 -9.64
CA PHE A 202 2.84 6.67 -8.78
C PHE A 202 1.81 5.66 -8.30
N TYR A 203 1.52 5.68 -7.01
CA TYR A 203 0.51 4.82 -6.43
C TYR A 203 -0.55 5.63 -5.69
N LEU A 204 -1.77 5.09 -5.69
CA LEU A 204 -2.90 5.55 -4.90
C LEU A 204 -3.57 4.30 -4.31
N ALA A 205 -3.62 4.21 -2.98
CA ALA A 205 -4.31 3.14 -2.28
C ALA A 205 -5.42 3.71 -1.40
N ALA A 206 -6.59 3.08 -1.40
CA ALA A 206 -7.68 3.46 -0.52
C ALA A 206 -8.43 2.21 -0.02
N GLY A 207 -8.83 2.22 1.24
CA GLY A 207 -9.59 1.12 1.82
C GLY A 207 -9.70 1.23 3.33
N VAL A 208 -9.51 0.11 4.02
CA VAL A 208 -9.62 0.04 5.48
C VAL A 208 -8.41 -0.61 6.11
N VAL A 209 -8.11 -0.23 7.36
CA VAL A 209 -7.09 -0.87 8.19
C VAL A 209 -7.74 -1.31 9.49
N GLY A 210 -7.84 -2.62 9.68
CA GLY A 210 -8.28 -3.22 10.94
C GLY A 210 -7.11 -3.44 11.89
N GLY A 211 -7.35 -3.46 13.19
CA GLY A 211 -6.32 -3.80 14.16
C GLY A 211 -6.82 -4.24 15.53
N VAL A 212 -5.96 -4.96 16.25
CA VAL A 212 -6.20 -5.46 17.60
C VAL A 212 -5.16 -4.90 18.54
N ARG A 213 -5.59 -4.34 19.68
CA ARG A 213 -4.73 -3.71 20.68
C ARG A 213 -3.88 -4.77 21.39
N LEU A 214 -2.57 -4.58 21.39
CA LEU A 214 -1.59 -5.43 22.07
C LEU A 214 -1.24 -4.89 23.46
N THR A 215 -1.04 -3.59 23.56
CA THR A 215 -0.75 -2.94 24.86
C THR A 215 -1.22 -1.51 24.89
N SER A 216 -1.46 -1.01 26.10
CA SER A 216 -1.71 0.40 26.38
C SER A 216 -1.07 0.83 27.68
N LYS A 217 -0.65 2.09 27.73
CA LYS A 217 0.02 2.68 28.87
C LYS A 217 -0.15 4.20 28.87
N THR A 218 -0.21 4.79 30.05
CA THR A 218 0.02 6.21 30.21
C THR A 218 1.52 6.45 30.41
N LYS A 219 2.01 7.58 29.91
CA LYS A 219 3.37 8.07 30.15
C LYS A 219 3.27 9.50 30.63
N ARG A 220 3.72 9.74 31.86
CA ARG A 220 3.74 11.05 32.49
C ARG A 220 5.17 11.42 32.85
N GLN A 221 5.54 12.66 32.61
CA GLN A 221 6.81 13.24 33.05
C GLN A 221 6.51 14.68 33.46
N GLY A 222 7.07 15.09 34.58
CA GLY A 222 6.83 16.39 35.16
C GLY A 222 7.81 16.72 36.25
N GLU A 223 7.53 17.81 36.94
CA GLU A 223 8.30 18.29 38.08
C GLU A 223 7.35 18.54 39.25
N PHE A 224 7.81 18.15 40.45
CA PHE A 224 7.14 18.43 41.72
C PHE A 224 8.19 18.91 42.73
N GLU A 225 8.01 20.11 43.28
CA GLU A 225 8.93 20.72 44.26
C GLU A 225 10.42 20.68 43.83
N GLY A 226 10.72 20.98 42.57
CA GLY A 226 12.10 20.96 42.05
C GLY A 226 12.64 19.58 41.69
N LYS A 227 11.87 18.51 41.86
CA LYS A 227 12.27 17.13 41.54
C LYS A 227 11.53 16.63 40.31
N GLU A 228 12.29 16.20 39.30
CA GLU A 228 11.72 15.55 38.14
C GLU A 228 11.17 14.16 38.49
N PHE A 229 10.03 13.83 37.92
CA PHE A 229 9.49 12.47 37.96
C PHE A 229 9.11 11.97 36.57
N LYS A 230 9.13 10.65 36.41
CA LYS A 230 8.76 9.97 35.18
C LYS A 230 8.04 8.67 35.50
N GLU A 231 6.79 8.61 35.10
CA GLU A 231 5.90 7.49 35.35
C GLU A 231 5.44 6.85 34.02
N LYS A 232 5.35 5.52 34.02
CA LYS A 232 4.75 4.75 32.93
C LYS A 232 3.87 3.66 33.54
N VAL A 233 2.56 3.83 33.48
CA VAL A 233 1.62 2.85 34.03
C VAL A 233 0.96 2.09 32.88
N LYS A 234 1.12 0.76 32.84
CA LYS A 234 0.36 -0.10 31.92
C LYS A 234 -1.07 -0.24 32.42
N GLY A 235 -2.03 -0.26 31.51
CA GLY A 235 -3.44 -0.41 31.84
C GLY A 235 -4.30 -0.31 30.60
N SER A 236 -5.56 -0.76 30.68
CA SER A 236 -6.48 -0.68 29.54
C SER A 236 -6.93 0.75 29.26
N TYR A 237 -7.19 1.55 30.30
CA TYR A 237 -7.74 2.92 30.20
C TYR A 237 -9.06 2.98 29.42
N ASN A 238 -9.81 1.88 29.36
CA ASN A 238 -10.97 1.67 28.49
C ASN A 238 -10.74 2.10 27.04
N LEU A 239 -9.52 1.97 26.54
CA LEU A 239 -9.26 2.11 25.11
C LEU A 239 -9.92 0.96 24.36
N ASN A 240 -10.40 1.21 23.17
CA ASN A 240 -11.01 0.17 22.34
C ASN A 240 -9.99 -0.96 22.08
N ALA A 241 -10.42 -2.21 22.27
CA ALA A 241 -9.61 -3.37 21.96
C ALA A 241 -9.39 -3.52 20.44
N PHE A 242 -10.32 -3.00 19.64
CA PHE A 242 -10.28 -3.04 18.19
C PHE A 242 -10.12 -1.63 17.62
N LYS A 243 -9.51 -1.58 16.45
CA LYS A 243 -9.35 -0.38 15.65
C LYS A 243 -9.81 -0.69 14.24
N LEU A 244 -10.53 0.24 13.63
CA LEU A 244 -10.90 0.18 12.23
C LEU A 244 -10.79 1.58 11.67
N ASP A 245 -9.92 1.77 10.69
CA ASP A 245 -9.69 3.06 10.05
C ASP A 245 -10.12 3.00 8.59
N ALA A 246 -10.77 4.06 8.10
CA ALA A 246 -10.76 4.38 6.68
C ALA A 246 -9.38 4.95 6.34
N ALA A 247 -8.71 4.37 5.35
CA ALA A 247 -7.31 4.65 5.04
C ALA A 247 -7.16 5.06 3.58
N ALA A 248 -6.29 6.05 3.36
CA ALA A 248 -5.83 6.47 2.04
C ALA A 248 -4.32 6.66 2.05
N ARG A 249 -3.65 6.25 0.98
CA ARG A 249 -2.23 6.47 0.73
C ARG A 249 -2.00 6.93 -0.70
N LEU A 250 -1.01 7.79 -0.89
CA LEU A 250 -0.54 8.17 -2.21
C LEU A 250 0.94 8.48 -2.16
N GLY A 251 1.64 8.21 -3.25
CA GLY A 251 3.08 8.43 -3.30
C GLY A 251 3.70 8.13 -4.65
N TYR A 252 5.03 8.17 -4.66
CA TYR A 252 5.86 7.87 -5.82
C TYR A 252 7.08 7.06 -5.38
N GLY A 253 7.25 5.88 -5.97
CA GLY A 253 8.25 4.90 -5.55
C GLY A 253 8.15 4.64 -4.04
N ASN A 254 9.29 4.64 -3.37
CA ASN A 254 9.36 4.33 -1.94
C ASN A 254 8.77 5.42 -1.04
N TRP A 255 8.48 6.63 -1.52
CA TRP A 255 8.02 7.73 -0.67
C TRP A 255 6.54 8.01 -0.87
N GLY A 256 5.84 8.29 0.22
CA GLY A 256 4.44 8.69 0.13
C GLY A 256 3.93 9.42 1.35
N VAL A 257 2.63 9.65 1.32
CA VAL A 257 1.83 10.18 2.42
C VAL A 257 0.66 9.26 2.68
N PHE A 258 0.20 9.26 3.93
CA PHE A 258 -0.97 8.51 4.34
C PHE A 258 -1.90 9.35 5.20
N ALA A 259 -3.18 9.01 5.18
CA ALA A 259 -4.19 9.53 6.06
C ALA A 259 -5.15 8.41 6.48
N ASN A 260 -5.40 8.31 7.77
CA ASN A 260 -6.29 7.31 8.38
C ASN A 260 -7.31 8.02 9.28
N TYR A 261 -8.59 7.82 9.04
CA TYR A 261 -9.67 8.28 9.90
C TYR A 261 -10.30 7.10 10.64
N SER A 262 -10.28 7.12 11.97
CA SER A 262 -10.85 6.07 12.79
C SER A 262 -12.37 6.02 12.62
N LEU A 263 -12.88 4.85 12.24
CA LEU A 263 -14.30 4.54 12.14
C LEU A 263 -14.88 4.05 13.47
N LEU A 264 -14.01 3.60 14.39
CA LEU A 264 -14.37 3.25 15.76
C LEU A 264 -13.89 4.32 16.74
N PRO A 265 -14.61 4.53 17.86
CA PRO A 265 -14.15 5.44 18.91
C PRO A 265 -12.87 4.91 19.56
N LEU A 266 -12.01 5.84 20.00
CA LEU A 266 -10.74 5.56 20.67
C LEU A 266 -10.93 4.82 22.00
N PHE A 267 -12.00 5.17 22.73
CA PHE A 267 -12.40 4.53 23.97
C PHE A 267 -13.59 3.59 23.72
N ASP A 268 -13.80 2.64 24.63
CA ASP A 268 -14.98 1.77 24.62
C ASP A 268 -16.26 2.62 24.69
N GLN A 269 -17.30 2.19 23.96
CA GLN A 269 -18.56 2.91 23.85
C GLN A 269 -19.20 3.17 25.22
N GLY A 270 -19.75 4.37 25.39
CA GLY A 270 -20.44 4.78 26.62
C GLY A 270 -19.54 5.07 27.81
N LYS A 271 -18.20 4.96 27.68
CA LYS A 271 -17.26 5.31 28.76
C LYS A 271 -16.94 6.80 28.80
N THR A 272 -17.01 7.49 27.68
CA THR A 272 -16.84 8.95 27.57
C THR A 272 -17.46 9.41 26.25
N VAL A 273 -17.33 10.70 25.92
CA VAL A 273 -17.73 11.18 24.58
C VAL A 273 -16.92 10.48 23.50
N ASP A 274 -17.53 10.21 22.35
CA ASP A 274 -16.84 9.49 21.28
C ASP A 274 -15.73 10.34 20.66
N LEU A 275 -14.53 9.76 20.59
CA LEU A 275 -13.34 10.40 20.02
C LEU A 275 -12.84 9.58 18.85
N TYR A 276 -12.74 10.19 17.68
CA TYR A 276 -12.32 9.57 16.43
C TYR A 276 -10.95 10.13 16.01
N PRO A 277 -9.85 9.40 16.19
CA PRO A 277 -8.53 9.84 15.74
C PRO A 277 -8.46 9.99 14.22
N LEU A 278 -8.03 11.16 13.76
CA LEU A 278 -7.52 11.40 12.41
C LEU A 278 -6.00 11.40 12.46
N THR A 279 -5.38 10.47 11.73
CA THR A 279 -3.92 10.32 11.64
C THR A 279 -3.45 10.65 10.24
N PHE A 280 -2.33 11.34 10.10
CA PHE A 280 -1.72 11.62 8.80
C PHE A 280 -0.21 11.76 8.93
N GLY A 281 0.52 11.50 7.85
CA GLY A 281 1.98 11.55 7.87
C GLY A 281 2.65 11.13 6.57
N LEU A 282 3.93 10.79 6.71
CA LEU A 282 4.80 10.33 5.64
C LEU A 282 4.97 8.81 5.73
N SER A 283 5.13 8.17 4.58
CA SER A 283 5.45 6.75 4.44
C SER A 283 6.75 6.56 3.67
N LEU A 284 7.51 5.55 4.08
CA LEU A 284 8.69 5.03 3.38
C LEU A 284 8.49 3.52 3.17
N ASN A 285 8.26 3.11 1.93
CA ASN A 285 7.97 1.73 1.54
C ASN A 285 9.25 1.00 1.11
N PHE A 286 9.36 -0.28 1.45
CA PHE A 286 10.48 -1.17 1.13
C PHE A 286 10.14 -2.64 1.35
#